data_AF-A0A971SUS7-F1
#
_entry.id   AF-A0A971SUS7-F1
#
_cell.length_a   1.000
_cell.length_b   1.000
_cell.length_c   1.000
_cell.angle_alpha   90.00
_cell.angle_beta   90.00
_cell.angle_gamma   90.00
#
_symmetry.space_group_name_H-M   'P 1'
#
loop_
_entity.id
_entity.type
_entity.pdbx_description
1 polymer ?
#
loop_
_entity_poly.entity_id
_entity_poly.type
_entity_poly.pdbx_seq_one_letter_code
_entity_poly.pdbx_strand_id
1 'polypeptide(L)'
;MLNSIRVGNFKAFAESQKIPIRPLTLIYGANSSGKSSILHSLILARHAQETGDLDAHRTSLGGESVDLGGFRQYVHHRDASRRVELAFDLDTSDFKDRLAELFAPVRQVTMILNIGMSLDDQDHPLPGAVPEIHTCELLADGQSLLRMSRRPDGTLRLDRLDHEHAVFREVIRAMVLFSTTTETLHPEDFEGLDEEITELVPEIVIKGTKFLPDGLAESNVFVPGGQTKFFTISKARRREDLGAAVRSFLPRKIDELLKGISQVIAHELTRLRYLGPLRSYPPRHLAFSQYHDSNWYGGGGYAWDVVRRDAKVRESVNAWLSAPD
;
A
#
# COMPACT_ATOMS: atom_id res chain seq x y z
N MET A 1 0.94 3.64 13.38
CA MET A 1 0.34 2.73 12.39
C MET A 1 1.07 2.92 11.05
N LEU A 2 1.00 4.09 10.38
CA LEU A 2 2.01 4.48 9.37
C LEU A 2 3.18 5.24 10.01
N ASN A 3 4.39 4.67 9.98
CA ASN A 3 5.58 5.24 10.64
C ASN A 3 6.45 6.07 9.69
N SER A 4 6.49 5.70 8.41
CA SER A 4 7.19 6.46 7.38
C SER A 4 6.68 6.12 5.99
N ILE A 5 6.89 7.04 5.07
CA ILE A 5 6.78 6.77 3.63
C ILE A 5 8.16 6.76 3.00
N ARG A 6 8.33 6.03 1.90
CA ARG A 6 9.48 6.18 1.03
C ARG A 6 9.03 6.58 -0.36
N VAL A 7 9.81 7.46 -0.99
CA VAL A 7 9.52 7.93 -2.33
C VAL A 7 10.81 7.96 -3.15
N GLY A 8 10.78 7.34 -4.33
CA GLY A 8 11.92 7.26 -5.24
C GLY A 8 11.50 7.59 -6.68
N ASN A 9 12.43 8.12 -7.48
CA ASN A 9 12.16 8.62 -8.83
C ASN A 9 10.92 9.53 -8.93
N PHE A 10 10.67 10.36 -7.93
CA PHE A 10 9.49 11.23 -7.87
C PHE A 10 9.88 12.71 -7.78
N LYS A 11 9.53 13.49 -8.80
CA LYS A 11 9.77 14.93 -8.94
C LYS A 11 11.23 15.30 -8.67
N ALA A 12 11.53 15.76 -7.45
CA ALA A 12 12.86 16.20 -7.03
C ALA A 12 13.73 15.07 -6.47
N PHE A 13 13.17 13.88 -6.24
CA PHE A 13 13.87 12.75 -5.65
C PHE A 13 14.25 11.74 -6.74
N ALA A 14 15.54 11.62 -7.03
CA ALA A 14 16.07 10.54 -7.87
C ALA A 14 16.10 9.24 -7.05
N GLU A 15 16.92 9.24 -6.00
CA GLU A 15 17.07 8.13 -5.06
C GLU A 15 15.90 8.03 -4.09
N SER A 16 15.60 6.82 -3.64
CA SER A 16 14.56 6.57 -2.64
C SER A 16 14.88 7.32 -1.34
N GLN A 17 13.94 8.17 -0.90
CA GLN A 17 14.03 8.93 0.34
C GLN A 17 13.02 8.40 1.35
N LYS A 18 13.50 7.95 2.51
CA LYS A 18 12.65 7.58 3.65
C LYS A 18 12.30 8.82 4.48
N ILE A 19 11.01 9.11 4.60
CA ILE A 19 10.48 10.25 5.35
C ILE A 19 9.69 9.74 6.56
N PRO A 20 10.23 9.88 7.78
CA PRO A 20 9.50 9.56 9.02
C PRO A 20 8.26 10.43 9.19
N ILE A 21 7.16 9.82 9.61
CA ILE A 21 5.91 10.49 9.94
C ILE A 21 5.75 10.44 11.46
N ARG A 22 5.82 11.62 12.10
CA ARG A 22 5.59 11.81 13.53
C ARG A 22 4.31 12.61 13.76
N PRO A 23 3.72 12.58 14.97
CA PRO A 23 2.51 13.35 15.29
C PRO A 23 2.59 14.82 14.88
N LEU A 24 3.77 15.43 14.98
CA LEU A 24 4.10 16.71 14.36
C LEU A 24 5.36 16.55 13.51
N THR A 25 5.23 16.77 12.21
CA THR A 25 6.34 16.73 11.26
C THR A 25 6.46 18.09 10.58
N LEU A 26 7.56 18.82 10.83
CA LEU A 26 7.84 20.12 10.22
C LEU A 26 8.81 19.94 9.05
N ILE A 27 8.42 20.40 7.86
CA ILE A 27 9.23 20.33 6.63
C ILE A 27 9.66 21.74 6.25
N TYR A 28 10.96 22.02 6.31
CA TYR A 28 11.54 23.33 5.97
C TYR A 28 12.80 23.17 5.11
N GLY A 29 13.22 24.25 4.45
CA GLY A 29 14.36 24.26 3.53
C GLY A 29 14.17 25.21 2.34
N ALA A 30 15.20 25.37 1.52
CA ALA A 30 15.21 26.28 0.37
C ALA A 30 14.09 25.99 -0.64
N ASN A 31 13.67 27.00 -1.40
CA ASN A 31 12.70 26.78 -2.49
C ASN A 31 13.24 25.74 -3.48
N SER A 32 12.33 24.93 -4.03
CA SER A 32 12.67 23.84 -4.96
C SER A 32 13.52 22.70 -4.38
N SER A 33 13.72 22.63 -3.06
CA SER A 33 14.45 21.52 -2.41
C SER A 33 13.67 20.20 -2.28
N GLY A 34 12.52 20.07 -2.95
CA GLY A 34 11.70 18.85 -2.90
C GLY A 34 10.62 18.78 -1.80
N LYS A 35 10.43 19.84 -0.98
CA LYS A 35 9.40 19.87 0.08
C LYS A 35 7.99 19.53 -0.44
N SER A 36 7.59 20.15 -1.54
CA SER A 36 6.29 19.87 -2.17
C SER A 36 6.21 18.46 -2.75
N SER A 37 7.34 17.87 -3.17
CA SER A 37 7.37 16.49 -3.66
C SER A 37 6.94 15.49 -2.59
N ILE A 38 7.29 15.71 -1.32
CA ILE A 38 6.84 14.89 -0.18
C ILE A 38 5.32 14.95 -0.02
N LEU A 39 4.75 16.16 -0.06
CA LEU A 39 3.29 16.31 0.06
C LEU A 39 2.57 15.72 -1.14
N HIS A 40 3.07 15.97 -2.35
CA HIS A 40 2.50 15.47 -3.58
C HIS A 40 2.50 13.94 -3.67
N SER A 41 3.50 13.24 -3.13
CA SER A 41 3.52 11.77 -3.14
C SER A 41 2.43 11.19 -2.23
N LEU A 42 2.17 11.80 -1.06
CA LEU A 42 1.06 11.42 -0.18
C LEU A 42 -0.30 11.67 -0.83
N ILE A 43 -0.45 12.82 -1.51
CA ILE A 43 -1.68 13.17 -2.22
C ILE A 43 -1.92 12.22 -3.40
N LEU A 44 -0.86 11.86 -4.15
CA LEU A 44 -0.94 10.86 -5.21
C LEU A 44 -1.38 9.50 -4.64
N ALA A 45 -0.71 9.01 -3.58
CA ALA A 45 -1.05 7.74 -2.96
C ALA A 45 -2.51 7.70 -2.48
N ARG A 46 -2.98 8.79 -1.86
CA ARG A 46 -4.38 8.92 -1.44
C ARG A 46 -5.33 8.89 -2.63
N HIS A 47 -5.05 9.68 -3.67
CA HIS A 47 -5.88 9.73 -4.86
C HIS A 47 -5.94 8.37 -5.57
N ALA A 48 -4.79 7.74 -5.80
CA ALA A 48 -4.68 6.42 -6.39
C ALA A 48 -5.45 5.37 -5.59
N GLN A 49 -5.45 5.46 -4.26
CA GLN A 49 -6.26 4.57 -3.42
C GLN A 49 -7.78 4.80 -3.55
N GLU A 50 -8.22 6.04 -3.82
CA GLU A 50 -9.65 6.37 -3.97
C GLU A 50 -10.19 6.05 -5.36
N THR A 51 -9.43 6.34 -6.41
CA THR A 51 -9.89 6.30 -7.81
C THR A 51 -9.30 5.13 -8.59
N GLY A 52 -8.11 4.69 -8.21
CA GLY A 52 -7.24 3.83 -9.01
C GLY A 52 -6.52 4.54 -10.14
N ASP A 53 -6.58 5.87 -10.18
CA ASP A 53 -5.90 6.66 -11.20
C ASP A 53 -4.48 6.98 -10.76
N LEU A 54 -3.51 6.43 -11.49
CA LEU A 54 -2.08 6.69 -11.32
C LEU A 54 -1.59 7.80 -12.26
N ASP A 55 -2.39 8.26 -13.21
CA ASP A 55 -2.07 9.35 -14.14
C ASP A 55 -2.72 10.67 -13.73
N ALA A 56 -2.87 10.86 -12.43
CA ALA A 56 -3.61 11.98 -11.88
C ALA A 56 -3.05 13.32 -12.37
N HIS A 57 -3.92 14.11 -13.00
CA HIS A 57 -3.68 15.53 -13.25
C HIS A 57 -4.15 16.33 -12.02
N ARG A 58 -5.48 16.42 -11.84
CA ARG A 58 -6.10 17.02 -10.65
C ARG A 58 -6.46 15.92 -9.65
N THR A 59 -6.19 16.15 -8.38
CA THR A 59 -6.46 15.17 -7.32
C THR A 59 -7.70 15.54 -6.50
N SER A 60 -8.45 14.54 -6.06
CA SER A 60 -9.66 14.71 -5.21
C SER A 60 -9.38 15.54 -3.94
N LEU A 61 -8.24 15.27 -3.29
CA LEU A 61 -7.82 15.93 -2.05
C LEU A 61 -7.17 17.31 -2.30
N GLY A 62 -6.48 17.48 -3.43
CA GLY A 62 -5.75 18.69 -3.77
C GLY A 62 -6.56 19.74 -4.54
N GLY A 63 -7.68 19.35 -5.16
CA GLY A 63 -8.48 20.22 -6.03
C GLY A 63 -7.63 20.87 -7.13
N GLU A 64 -7.86 22.15 -7.42
CA GLU A 64 -6.99 22.93 -8.32
C GLU A 64 -5.69 23.39 -7.65
N SER A 65 -5.54 23.21 -6.33
CA SER A 65 -4.33 23.61 -5.60
C SER A 65 -3.17 22.65 -5.81
N VAL A 66 -3.43 21.43 -6.29
CA VAL A 66 -2.40 20.43 -6.58
C VAL A 66 -2.69 19.77 -7.93
N ASP A 67 -1.95 20.23 -8.94
CA ASP A 67 -1.82 19.56 -10.22
C ASP A 67 -0.55 18.69 -10.20
N LEU A 68 -0.74 17.37 -10.28
CA LEU A 68 0.35 16.42 -10.40
C LEU A 68 0.84 16.31 -11.85
N GLY A 69 0.01 16.70 -12.83
CA GLY A 69 0.33 16.78 -14.25
C GLY A 69 0.49 15.44 -14.97
N GLY A 70 0.01 14.34 -14.37
CA GLY A 70 0.20 12.97 -14.87
C GLY A 70 1.58 12.37 -14.56
N PHE A 71 1.75 11.09 -14.88
CA PHE A 71 2.95 10.30 -14.59
C PHE A 71 4.22 10.95 -15.10
N ARG A 72 4.21 11.40 -16.35
CA ARG A 72 5.38 12.06 -16.97
C ARG A 72 5.79 13.34 -16.24
N GLN A 73 4.90 13.98 -15.50
CA GLN A 73 5.24 15.20 -14.77
C GLN A 73 5.78 14.91 -13.38
N TYR A 74 5.30 13.84 -12.73
CA TYR A 74 5.76 13.48 -11.39
C TYR A 74 6.91 12.48 -11.38
N VAL A 75 7.19 11.75 -12.45
CA VAL A 75 8.40 10.92 -12.54
C VAL A 75 9.63 11.82 -12.63
N HIS A 76 10.71 11.41 -11.96
CA HIS A 76 11.95 12.18 -11.90
C HIS A 76 12.49 12.46 -13.30
N HIS A 77 12.92 13.71 -13.53
CA HIS A 77 13.32 14.23 -14.85
C HIS A 77 12.29 14.07 -15.98
N ARG A 78 11.04 13.74 -15.68
CA ARG A 78 10.01 13.42 -16.69
C ARG A 78 10.38 12.24 -17.60
N ASP A 79 11.26 11.39 -17.10
CA ASP A 79 11.75 10.21 -17.78
C ASP A 79 10.78 9.04 -17.56
N ALA A 80 9.95 8.76 -18.57
CA ALA A 80 8.90 7.75 -18.48
C ALA A 80 9.44 6.31 -18.41
N SER A 81 10.72 6.09 -18.74
CA SER A 81 11.39 4.78 -18.64
C SER A 81 11.66 4.36 -17.20
N ARG A 82 11.65 5.34 -16.27
CA ARG A 82 11.85 5.10 -14.84
C ARG A 82 10.57 4.63 -14.17
N ARG A 83 10.77 3.92 -13.06
CA ARG A 83 9.68 3.53 -12.17
C ARG A 83 9.67 4.41 -10.94
N VAL A 84 8.49 4.92 -10.61
CA VAL A 84 8.24 5.69 -9.40
C VAL A 84 8.02 4.72 -8.25
N GLU A 85 8.80 4.87 -7.19
CA GLU A 85 8.66 4.05 -5.99
C GLU A 85 7.78 4.78 -4.95
N LEU A 86 6.80 4.08 -4.41
CA LEU A 86 6.08 4.45 -3.20
C LEU A 86 6.17 3.30 -2.21
N ALA A 87 6.66 3.56 -1.00
CA ALA A 87 6.67 2.57 0.07
C ALA A 87 6.01 3.08 1.35
N PHE A 88 5.36 2.17 2.06
CA PHE A 88 4.66 2.44 3.33
C PHE A 88 5.23 1.53 4.41
N ASP A 89 5.86 2.13 5.43
CA ASP A 89 6.36 1.40 6.59
C ASP A 89 5.31 1.42 7.70
N LEU A 90 4.87 0.24 8.09
CA LEU A 90 3.86 0.01 9.11
C LEU A 90 4.46 -0.56 10.39
N ASP A 91 3.92 -0.14 11.53
CA ASP A 91 4.20 -0.73 12.83
C ASP A 91 3.28 -1.92 13.08
N THR A 92 3.83 -3.10 13.36
CA THR A 92 3.02 -4.31 13.60
C THR A 92 2.32 -4.29 14.95
N SER A 93 2.79 -3.47 15.90
CA SER A 93 2.15 -3.33 17.21
C SER A 93 0.73 -2.74 17.15
N ASP A 94 0.40 -2.04 16.06
CA ASP A 94 -0.93 -1.49 15.80
C ASP A 94 -1.86 -2.48 15.05
N PHE A 95 -1.35 -3.64 14.63
CA PHE A 95 -2.17 -4.65 13.96
C PHE A 95 -3.14 -5.30 14.94
N LYS A 96 -4.26 -5.79 14.41
CA LYS A 96 -5.34 -6.41 15.20
C LYS A 96 -5.68 -7.79 14.66
N ASP A 97 -6.32 -8.59 15.52
CA ASP A 97 -6.88 -9.90 15.17
C ASP A 97 -5.84 -10.81 14.49
N ARG A 98 -6.26 -11.52 13.44
CA ARG A 98 -5.41 -12.45 12.67
C ARG A 98 -4.15 -11.79 12.08
N LEU A 99 -4.21 -10.50 11.75
CA LEU A 99 -3.05 -9.80 11.18
C LEU A 99 -1.95 -9.64 12.24
N ALA A 100 -2.33 -9.38 13.50
CA ALA A 100 -1.39 -9.33 14.62
C ALA A 100 -0.73 -10.69 14.86
N GLU A 101 -1.50 -11.79 14.79
CA GLU A 101 -0.98 -13.15 14.93
C GLU A 101 0.05 -13.49 13.84
N LEU A 102 -0.26 -13.18 12.57
CA LEU A 102 0.62 -13.45 11.42
C LEU A 102 1.94 -12.70 11.51
N PHE A 103 1.92 -11.46 12.00
CA PHE A 103 3.09 -10.59 12.07
C PHE A 103 3.70 -10.47 13.47
N ALA A 104 3.25 -11.27 14.44
CA ALA A 104 3.81 -11.31 15.79
C ALA A 104 5.35 -11.50 15.84
N PRO A 105 6.00 -12.23 14.91
CA PRO A 105 7.45 -12.41 14.94
C PRO A 105 8.26 -11.16 14.54
N VAL A 106 7.63 -10.12 13.99
CA VAL A 106 8.32 -8.96 13.39
C VAL A 106 7.77 -7.64 13.90
N ARG A 107 8.56 -6.56 13.81
CA ARG A 107 8.20 -5.22 14.34
C ARG A 107 7.69 -4.27 13.27
N GLN A 108 8.18 -4.42 12.05
CA GLN A 108 7.86 -3.54 10.94
C GLN A 108 7.52 -4.34 9.69
N VAL A 109 6.51 -3.87 8.96
CA VAL A 109 6.17 -4.36 7.63
C VAL A 109 6.24 -3.20 6.64
N THR A 110 6.89 -3.40 5.50
CA THR A 110 6.98 -2.40 4.43
C THR A 110 6.33 -2.94 3.18
N MET A 111 5.33 -2.24 2.63
CA MET A 111 4.85 -2.49 1.27
C MET A 111 5.50 -1.50 0.31
N ILE A 112 6.15 -2.00 -0.74
CA ILE A 112 6.79 -1.21 -1.80
C ILE A 112 6.02 -1.42 -3.10
N LEU A 113 5.61 -0.33 -3.72
CA LEU A 113 4.94 -0.30 -5.01
C LEU A 113 5.81 0.45 -6.00
N ASN A 114 6.07 -0.17 -7.17
CA ASN A 114 6.71 0.52 -8.28
C ASN A 114 5.70 0.76 -9.39
N ILE A 115 5.49 2.03 -9.71
CA ILE A 115 4.60 2.49 -10.78
C ILE A 115 5.44 2.74 -12.03
N GLY A 116 4.98 2.25 -13.18
CA GLY A 116 5.64 2.49 -14.46
C GLY A 116 4.63 2.59 -15.60
N MET A 117 5.10 3.02 -16.76
CA MET A 117 4.30 3.16 -17.98
C MET A 117 4.91 2.26 -19.07
N SER A 118 4.06 1.65 -19.90
CA SER A 118 4.52 0.85 -21.03
C SER A 118 5.02 1.75 -22.17
N LEU A 119 6.23 1.48 -22.66
CA LEU A 119 6.90 2.27 -23.69
C LEU A 119 7.20 1.43 -24.93
N ASP A 120 7.44 2.09 -26.07
CA ASP A 120 8.03 1.51 -27.27
C ASP A 120 9.57 1.44 -27.18
N ASP A 121 10.21 0.92 -28.23
CA ASP A 121 11.67 0.78 -28.31
C ASP A 121 12.42 2.13 -28.39
N GLN A 122 11.70 3.26 -28.46
CA GLN A 122 12.24 4.62 -28.46
C GLN A 122 11.92 5.38 -27.15
N ASP A 123 11.52 4.66 -26.09
CA ASP A 123 11.11 5.20 -24.79
C ASP A 123 9.89 6.13 -24.85
N HIS A 124 9.07 6.04 -25.90
CA HIS A 124 7.80 6.76 -25.97
C HIS A 124 6.65 5.91 -25.41
N PRO A 125 5.73 6.50 -24.65
CA PRO A 125 4.53 5.80 -24.21
C PRO A 125 3.76 5.20 -25.37
N LEU A 126 3.39 3.92 -25.25
CA LEU A 126 2.53 3.28 -26.25
C LEU A 126 1.19 4.05 -26.35
N PRO A 127 0.52 4.04 -27.52
CA PRO A 127 -0.78 4.68 -27.65
C PRO A 127 -1.79 4.16 -26.63
N GLY A 128 -2.33 5.04 -25.79
CA GLY A 128 -3.26 4.68 -24.71
C GLY A 128 -2.60 4.04 -23.48
N ALA A 129 -1.27 4.01 -23.39
CA ALA A 129 -0.57 3.56 -22.19
C ALA A 129 -0.92 4.44 -20.99
N VAL A 130 -1.33 3.79 -19.92
CA VAL A 130 -1.53 4.42 -18.61
C VAL A 130 -0.47 3.90 -17.65
N PRO A 131 -0.09 4.67 -16.62
CA PRO A 131 0.77 4.20 -15.55
C PRO A 131 0.07 3.10 -14.74
N GLU A 132 0.82 2.06 -14.41
CA GLU A 132 0.31 0.86 -13.73
C GLU A 132 1.30 0.37 -12.67
N ILE A 133 0.81 -0.41 -11.71
CA ILE A 133 1.68 -1.10 -10.74
C ILE A 133 2.47 -2.17 -11.48
N HIS A 134 3.78 -1.96 -11.59
CA HIS A 134 4.71 -2.88 -12.23
C HIS A 134 5.22 -3.92 -11.24
N THR A 135 5.48 -3.54 -9.99
CA THR A 135 5.85 -4.50 -8.94
C THR A 135 5.22 -4.13 -7.61
N CYS A 136 4.87 -5.14 -6.83
CA CYS A 136 4.51 -5.04 -5.43
C CYS A 136 5.46 -5.94 -4.62
N GLU A 137 6.12 -5.40 -3.62
CA GLU A 137 7.02 -6.15 -2.75
C GLU A 137 6.64 -5.89 -1.30
N LEU A 138 6.65 -6.95 -0.50
CA LEU A 138 6.41 -6.86 0.93
C LEU A 138 7.67 -7.28 1.67
N LEU A 139 8.12 -6.42 2.57
CA LEU A 139 9.24 -6.70 3.47
C LEU A 139 8.73 -6.80 4.91
N ALA A 140 9.39 -7.59 5.73
CA ALA A 140 9.26 -7.58 7.18
C ALA A 140 10.64 -7.40 7.81
N ASP A 141 10.77 -6.43 8.71
CA ASP A 141 12.03 -6.02 9.33
C ASP A 141 13.20 -5.83 8.31
N GLY A 142 12.86 -5.38 7.10
CA GLY A 142 13.79 -5.14 6.00
C GLY A 142 14.12 -6.36 5.13
N GLN A 143 13.61 -7.55 5.45
CA GLN A 143 13.77 -8.76 4.65
C GLN A 143 12.56 -9.00 3.74
N SER A 144 12.78 -9.42 2.50
CA SER A 144 11.70 -9.70 1.55
C SER A 144 10.88 -10.90 1.99
N LEU A 145 9.57 -10.71 2.17
CA LEU A 145 8.59 -11.78 2.34
C LEU A 145 8.11 -12.32 1.01
N LEU A 146 7.73 -11.42 0.11
CA LEU A 146 7.22 -11.76 -1.20
C LEU A 146 7.43 -10.62 -2.17
N ARG A 147 7.53 -10.96 -3.45
CA ARG A 147 7.58 -10.01 -4.55
C ARG A 147 6.70 -10.48 -5.69
N MET A 148 5.94 -9.56 -6.25
CA MET A 148 5.05 -9.79 -7.38
C MET A 148 5.37 -8.77 -8.48
N SER A 149 5.31 -9.21 -9.72
CA SER A 149 5.55 -8.35 -10.89
C SER A 149 4.45 -8.52 -11.93
N ARG A 150 4.23 -7.44 -12.67
CA ARG A 150 3.20 -7.37 -13.70
C ARG A 150 3.55 -8.31 -14.85
N ARG A 151 2.52 -8.91 -15.44
CA ARG A 151 2.59 -9.74 -16.62
C ARG A 151 1.91 -9.04 -17.81
N PRO A 152 2.21 -9.44 -19.05
CA PRO A 152 1.59 -8.85 -20.24
C PRO A 152 0.06 -8.95 -20.28
N ASP A 153 -0.52 -9.93 -19.58
CA ASP A 153 -1.98 -10.09 -19.44
C ASP A 153 -2.61 -9.11 -18.41
N GLY A 154 -1.80 -8.21 -17.83
CA GLY A 154 -2.22 -7.20 -16.87
C GLY A 154 -2.33 -7.69 -15.42
N THR A 155 -2.01 -8.96 -15.16
CA THR A 155 -2.01 -9.53 -13.80
C THR A 155 -0.70 -9.25 -13.07
N LEU A 156 -0.73 -9.24 -11.72
CA LEU A 156 0.45 -9.30 -10.88
C LEU A 156 0.65 -10.75 -10.43
N ARG A 157 1.75 -11.38 -10.82
CA ARG A 157 2.07 -12.76 -10.43
C ARG A 157 3.22 -12.76 -9.44
N LEU A 158 3.14 -13.64 -8.46
CA LEU A 158 4.20 -13.86 -7.49
C LEU A 158 5.48 -14.34 -8.21
N ASP A 159 6.59 -13.66 -7.96
CA ASP A 159 7.92 -13.99 -8.49
C ASP A 159 8.73 -14.78 -7.46
N ARG A 160 8.59 -14.40 -6.18
CA ARG A 160 9.35 -14.96 -5.07
C ARG A 160 8.49 -14.96 -3.80
N LEU A 161 8.64 -16.02 -3.02
CA LEU A 161 8.10 -16.15 -1.67
C LEU A 161 9.22 -16.66 -0.76
N ASP A 162 9.54 -15.90 0.28
CA ASP A 162 10.52 -16.29 1.29
C ASP A 162 9.82 -17.09 2.40
N HIS A 163 9.53 -18.34 2.11
CA HIS A 163 8.80 -19.22 3.02
C HIS A 163 9.61 -19.61 4.27
N GLU A 164 10.93 -19.41 4.24
CA GLU A 164 11.82 -19.61 5.40
C GLU A 164 11.76 -18.46 6.41
N HIS A 165 11.25 -17.30 6.00
CA HIS A 165 11.07 -16.18 6.89
C HIS A 165 10.13 -16.54 8.06
N ALA A 166 10.41 -16.01 9.25
CA ALA A 166 9.70 -16.34 10.51
C ALA A 166 8.16 -16.23 10.38
N VAL A 167 7.67 -15.22 9.68
CA VAL A 167 6.23 -15.04 9.35
C VAL A 167 5.64 -16.28 8.66
N PHE A 168 6.26 -16.80 7.60
CA PHE A 168 5.74 -17.96 6.88
C PHE A 168 6.04 -19.28 7.59
N ARG A 169 7.16 -19.38 8.32
CA ARG A 169 7.43 -20.54 9.19
C ARG A 169 6.37 -20.73 10.25
N GLU A 170 5.87 -19.65 10.86
CA GLU A 170 4.75 -19.74 11.81
C GLU A 170 3.44 -20.13 11.13
N VAL A 171 3.18 -19.66 9.90
CA VAL A 171 2.03 -20.10 9.09
C VAL A 171 2.08 -21.60 8.79
N ILE A 172 3.24 -22.09 8.33
CA ILE A 172 3.45 -23.51 8.02
C ILE A 172 3.34 -24.35 9.31
N ARG A 173 3.96 -23.89 10.40
CA ARG A 173 3.86 -24.53 11.72
C ARG A 173 2.40 -24.68 12.16
N ALA A 174 1.62 -23.59 12.12
CA ALA A 174 0.22 -23.60 12.49
C ALA A 174 -0.62 -24.54 11.60
N MET A 175 -0.32 -24.59 10.29
CA MET A 175 -0.96 -25.52 9.36
C MET A 175 -0.71 -26.99 9.75
N VAL A 176 0.54 -27.36 10.04
CA VAL A 176 0.89 -28.74 10.40
C VAL A 176 0.23 -29.14 11.73
N LEU A 177 0.26 -28.27 12.73
CA LEU A 177 -0.39 -28.51 14.02
C LEU A 177 -1.92 -28.68 13.88
N PHE A 178 -2.54 -27.98 12.93
CA PHE A 178 -3.98 -28.10 12.68
C PHE A 178 -4.37 -29.38 11.93
N SER A 179 -3.44 -29.98 11.17
CA SER A 179 -3.69 -31.12 10.28
C SER A 179 -3.07 -32.44 10.75
N THR A 180 -2.38 -32.41 11.90
CA THR A 180 -1.76 -33.59 12.52
C THR A 180 -2.16 -33.72 13.98
N THR A 181 -2.02 -34.93 14.52
CA THR A 181 -2.02 -35.19 15.96
C THR A 181 -0.62 -35.11 16.56
N THR A 182 0.39 -34.73 15.79
CA THR A 182 1.79 -34.63 16.22
C THR A 182 2.06 -33.23 16.76
N GLU A 183 2.62 -33.14 17.96
CA GLU A 183 2.93 -31.86 18.61
C GLU A 183 4.30 -31.29 18.19
N THR A 184 5.13 -32.08 17.50
CA THR A 184 6.52 -31.74 17.14
C THR A 184 6.77 -31.78 15.64
N LEU A 185 7.23 -30.66 15.10
CA LEU A 185 7.77 -30.54 13.74
C LEU A 185 9.23 -30.98 13.72
N HIS A 186 9.59 -31.80 12.74
CA HIS A 186 10.99 -32.15 12.47
C HIS A 186 11.54 -31.31 11.31
N PRO A 187 12.85 -31.02 11.25
CA PRO A 187 13.46 -30.33 10.11
C PRO A 187 13.15 -31.00 8.75
N GLU A 188 13.06 -32.33 8.76
CA GLU A 188 12.65 -33.16 7.62
C GLU A 188 11.23 -32.85 7.11
N ASP A 189 10.36 -32.27 7.94
CA ASP A 189 9.02 -31.84 7.51
C ASP A 189 9.05 -30.61 6.60
N PHE A 190 10.17 -29.88 6.61
CA PHE A 190 10.42 -28.78 5.71
C PHE A 190 11.15 -29.26 4.44
N GLU A 191 11.76 -30.44 4.46
CA GLU A 191 12.40 -31.03 3.28
C GLU A 191 11.34 -31.41 2.22
N GLY A 192 11.41 -30.75 1.06
CA GLY A 192 10.47 -30.94 -0.05
C GLY A 192 9.30 -29.96 -0.06
N LEU A 193 9.10 -29.15 0.99
CA LEU A 193 8.19 -28.00 0.91
C LEU A 193 8.71 -26.95 -0.08
N ASP A 194 10.03 -26.78 -0.17
CA ASP A 194 10.67 -25.86 -1.12
C ASP A 194 10.24 -26.14 -2.56
N GLU A 195 10.24 -27.41 -2.98
CA GLU A 195 9.85 -27.82 -4.34
C GLU A 195 8.37 -27.49 -4.58
N GLU A 196 7.49 -27.86 -3.65
CA GLU A 196 6.04 -27.59 -3.74
C GLU A 196 5.72 -26.10 -3.74
N ILE A 197 6.40 -25.31 -2.91
CA ILE A 197 6.24 -23.85 -2.87
C ILE A 197 6.77 -23.24 -4.16
N THR A 198 7.90 -23.73 -4.68
CA THR A 198 8.48 -23.25 -5.94
C THR A 198 7.53 -23.49 -7.12
N GLU A 199 6.86 -24.64 -7.17
CA GLU A 199 5.83 -24.93 -8.18
C GLU A 199 4.56 -24.09 -7.97
N LEU A 200 4.19 -23.81 -6.73
CA LEU A 200 3.00 -23.03 -6.38
C LEU A 200 3.15 -21.53 -6.67
N VAL A 201 4.34 -20.95 -6.48
CA VAL A 201 4.62 -19.51 -6.66
C VAL A 201 4.06 -18.95 -7.99
N PRO A 202 4.35 -19.52 -9.17
CA PRO A 202 3.83 -18.99 -10.43
C PRO A 202 2.30 -19.13 -10.58
N GLU A 203 1.62 -19.96 -9.79
CA GLU A 203 0.16 -20.07 -9.83
C GLU A 203 -0.53 -18.97 -9.02
N ILE A 204 0.21 -18.26 -8.15
CA ILE A 204 -0.33 -17.19 -7.30
C ILE A 204 -0.36 -15.88 -8.09
N VAL A 205 -1.58 -15.43 -8.35
CA VAL A 205 -1.84 -14.25 -9.20
C VAL A 205 -2.84 -13.33 -8.50
N ILE A 206 -2.68 -12.03 -8.72
CA ILE A 206 -3.63 -10.97 -8.37
C ILE A 206 -4.13 -10.34 -9.66
N LYS A 207 -5.46 -10.22 -9.79
CA LYS A 207 -6.05 -9.49 -10.91
C LYS A 207 -5.76 -8.00 -10.76
N GLY A 208 -5.38 -7.37 -11.88
CA GLY A 208 -4.87 -6.00 -11.99
C GLY A 208 -5.34 -5.06 -10.89
N THR A 209 -4.39 -4.68 -10.03
CA THR A 209 -4.63 -3.79 -8.88
C THR A 209 -4.64 -2.35 -9.36
N LYS A 210 -5.63 -1.59 -8.93
CA LYS A 210 -5.69 -0.14 -9.20
C LYS A 210 -4.56 0.63 -8.50
N PHE A 211 -4.25 0.26 -7.26
CA PHE A 211 -3.12 0.83 -6.52
C PHE A 211 -2.56 -0.17 -5.48
N LEU A 212 -3.30 -0.45 -4.42
CA LEU A 212 -2.96 -1.50 -3.45
C LEU A 212 -3.48 -2.86 -3.92
N PRO A 213 -2.84 -3.97 -3.52
CA PRO A 213 -3.33 -5.31 -3.82
C PRO A 213 -4.65 -5.62 -3.09
N ASP A 214 -5.69 -5.93 -3.85
CA ASP A 214 -7.04 -6.24 -3.34
C ASP A 214 -7.28 -7.74 -3.09
N GLY A 215 -6.22 -8.55 -3.20
CA GLY A 215 -6.27 -9.99 -2.98
C GLY A 215 -5.95 -10.85 -4.19
N LEU A 216 -5.80 -12.14 -3.95
CA LEU A 216 -5.54 -13.11 -4.99
C LEU A 216 -6.74 -13.30 -5.91
N ALA A 217 -6.46 -13.53 -7.18
CA ALA A 217 -7.43 -13.94 -8.19
C ALA A 217 -7.79 -15.40 -8.03
N GLU A 218 -9.01 -15.75 -8.42
CA GLU A 218 -9.44 -17.14 -8.55
C GLU A 218 -8.54 -17.90 -9.54
N SER A 219 -8.10 -19.08 -9.12
CA SER A 219 -7.18 -19.97 -9.84
C SER A 219 -7.40 -21.42 -9.39
N ASN A 220 -6.66 -22.36 -9.98
CA ASN A 220 -6.72 -23.76 -9.59
C ASN A 220 -6.30 -24.01 -8.13
N VAL A 221 -5.44 -23.15 -7.58
CA VAL A 221 -4.91 -23.26 -6.22
C VAL A 221 -5.62 -22.35 -5.21
N PHE A 222 -6.46 -21.42 -5.68
CA PHE A 222 -7.15 -20.47 -4.81
C PHE A 222 -8.56 -20.13 -5.30
N VAL A 223 -9.55 -20.31 -4.42
CA VAL A 223 -10.93 -19.88 -4.64
C VAL A 223 -11.31 -18.87 -3.55
N PRO A 224 -11.64 -17.61 -3.91
CA PRO A 224 -12.06 -16.60 -2.96
C PRO A 224 -13.26 -17.06 -2.11
N GLY A 225 -13.16 -16.96 -0.78
CA GLY A 225 -14.23 -17.38 0.13
C GLY A 225 -14.42 -18.91 0.25
N GLY A 226 -13.62 -19.73 -0.44
CA GLY A 226 -13.67 -21.18 -0.33
C GLY A 226 -13.12 -21.68 0.99
N GLN A 227 -13.80 -22.67 1.60
CA GLN A 227 -13.37 -23.28 2.86
C GLN A 227 -12.06 -24.05 2.71
N THR A 228 -11.21 -23.96 3.73
CA THR A 228 -10.00 -24.77 3.82
C THR A 228 -10.38 -26.23 3.91
N LYS A 229 -9.85 -27.05 2.99
CA LYS A 229 -10.06 -28.49 3.05
C LYS A 229 -9.30 -29.00 4.27
N PHE A 230 -9.93 -29.87 5.05
CA PHE A 230 -9.23 -30.58 6.11
C PHE A 230 -8.30 -31.61 5.46
N PHE A 231 -7.04 -31.61 5.89
CA PHE A 231 -6.06 -32.62 5.50
C PHE A 231 -5.69 -33.44 6.72
N THR A 232 -5.58 -34.73 6.52
CA THR A 232 -4.99 -35.64 7.50
C THR A 232 -3.60 -35.99 6.99
N ILE A 233 -2.57 -35.58 7.71
CA ILE A 233 -1.20 -35.91 7.34
C ILE A 233 -0.85 -37.27 7.94
N SER A 234 -0.71 -38.27 7.07
CA SER A 234 -0.32 -39.62 7.45
C SER A 234 1.19 -39.72 7.66
N LYS A 235 1.65 -40.59 8.56
CA LYS A 235 3.09 -40.85 8.74
C LYS A 235 3.72 -41.49 7.50
N ALA A 236 2.96 -42.26 6.72
CA ALA A 236 3.45 -43.00 5.57
C ALA A 236 3.61 -42.16 4.29
N ARG A 237 2.80 -41.10 4.12
CA ARG A 237 2.83 -40.18 2.96
C ARG A 237 3.02 -38.74 3.38
N ARG A 238 3.76 -38.53 4.47
CA ARG A 238 3.88 -37.23 5.15
C ARG A 238 4.27 -36.10 4.20
N ARG A 239 5.25 -36.32 3.32
CA ARG A 239 5.70 -35.34 2.32
C ARG A 239 4.60 -34.95 1.32
N GLU A 240 3.91 -35.94 0.74
CA GLU A 240 2.83 -35.70 -0.22
C GLU A 240 1.64 -34.97 0.45
N ASP A 241 1.25 -35.42 1.65
CA ASP A 241 0.16 -34.83 2.43
C ASP A 241 0.48 -33.38 2.85
N LEU A 242 1.74 -33.10 3.22
CA LEU A 242 2.23 -31.77 3.52
C LEU A 242 2.23 -30.85 2.29
N GLY A 243 2.69 -31.34 1.14
CA GLY A 243 2.64 -30.59 -0.12
C GLY A 243 1.21 -30.21 -0.51
N ALA A 244 0.28 -31.15 -0.43
CA ALA A 244 -1.14 -30.91 -0.67
C ALA A 244 -1.75 -29.89 0.33
N ALA A 245 -1.36 -29.98 1.61
CA ALA A 245 -1.76 -29.02 2.61
C ALA A 245 -1.23 -27.62 2.28
N VAL A 246 0.06 -27.47 1.96
CA VAL A 246 0.66 -26.17 1.59
C VAL A 246 -0.03 -25.56 0.39
N ARG A 247 -0.26 -26.33 -0.69
CA ARG A 247 -1.00 -25.85 -1.87
C ARG A 247 -2.41 -25.35 -1.53
N SER A 248 -3.05 -25.89 -0.49
CA SER A 248 -4.38 -25.45 -0.07
C SER A 248 -4.36 -24.27 0.90
N PHE A 249 -3.39 -24.21 1.82
CA PHE A 249 -3.37 -23.23 2.90
C PHE A 249 -2.59 -21.96 2.53
N LEU A 250 -1.44 -22.10 1.87
CA LEU A 250 -0.51 -20.99 1.65
C LEU A 250 -1.09 -19.87 0.78
N PRO A 251 -1.79 -20.15 -0.35
CA PRO A 251 -2.41 -19.08 -1.14
C PRO A 251 -3.42 -18.27 -0.32
N ARG A 252 -4.22 -18.93 0.53
CA ARG A 252 -5.17 -18.23 1.41
C ARG A 252 -4.46 -17.33 2.42
N LYS A 253 -3.33 -17.78 2.97
CA LYS A 253 -2.56 -17.00 3.93
C LYS A 253 -1.88 -15.80 3.27
N ILE A 254 -1.41 -15.95 2.03
CA ILE A 254 -0.90 -14.84 1.23
C ILE A 254 -2.04 -13.84 0.91
N ASP A 255 -3.24 -14.31 0.56
CA ASP A 255 -4.41 -13.45 0.34
C ASP A 255 -4.80 -12.66 1.61
N GLU A 256 -4.92 -13.34 2.76
CA GLU A 256 -5.22 -12.72 4.05
C GLU A 256 -4.18 -11.66 4.42
N LEU A 257 -2.89 -11.98 4.25
CA LEU A 257 -1.78 -11.10 4.56
C LEU A 257 -1.77 -9.85 3.66
N LEU A 258 -1.90 -10.02 2.34
CA LEU A 258 -1.92 -8.92 1.39
C LEU A 258 -3.12 -8.00 1.62
N LYS A 259 -4.33 -8.56 1.77
CA LYS A 259 -5.54 -7.79 2.06
C LYS A 259 -5.41 -7.03 3.38
N GLY A 260 -4.90 -7.68 4.43
CA GLY A 260 -4.73 -7.05 5.73
C GLY A 260 -3.80 -5.85 5.68
N ILE A 261 -2.62 -6.00 5.06
CA ILE A 261 -1.68 -4.88 4.88
C ILE A 261 -2.29 -3.78 4.00
N SER A 262 -2.91 -4.12 2.87
CA SER A 262 -3.57 -3.15 2.00
C SER A 262 -4.67 -2.38 2.73
N GLN A 263 -5.48 -3.04 3.55
CA GLN A 263 -6.53 -2.40 4.36
C GLN A 263 -5.95 -1.43 5.38
N VAL A 264 -4.85 -1.80 6.04
CA VAL A 264 -4.14 -0.91 6.97
C VAL A 264 -3.63 0.33 6.26
N ILE A 265 -2.94 0.18 5.12
CA ILE A 265 -2.42 1.32 4.34
C ILE A 265 -3.57 2.18 3.83
N ALA A 266 -4.61 1.57 3.26
CA ALA A 266 -5.78 2.27 2.78
C ALA A 266 -6.43 3.09 3.90
N HIS A 267 -6.59 2.51 5.10
CA HIS A 267 -7.12 3.21 6.26
C HIS A 267 -6.26 4.42 6.64
N GLU A 268 -4.93 4.27 6.71
CA GLU A 268 -4.03 5.38 7.03
C GLU A 268 -4.10 6.48 5.97
N LEU A 269 -4.16 6.12 4.69
CA LEU A 269 -4.35 7.08 3.61
C LEU A 269 -5.71 7.79 3.74
N THR A 270 -6.79 7.10 4.16
CA THR A 270 -8.10 7.76 4.37
C THR A 270 -8.13 8.86 5.40
N ARG A 271 -7.21 8.79 6.36
CA ARG A 271 -7.06 9.79 7.41
C ARG A 271 -6.31 11.03 6.92
N LEU A 272 -5.64 10.97 5.77
CA LEU A 272 -4.95 12.12 5.20
C LEU A 272 -5.95 13.24 4.90
N ARG A 273 -5.68 14.41 5.48
CA ARG A 273 -6.34 15.67 5.16
C ARG A 273 -5.29 16.63 4.66
N TYR A 274 -5.56 17.26 3.52
CA TYR A 274 -4.71 18.31 2.99
C TYR A 274 -5.39 19.64 3.23
N LEU A 275 -4.74 20.45 4.06
CA LEU A 275 -5.03 21.86 4.18
C LEU A 275 -4.02 22.55 3.26
N GLY A 276 -4.46 22.85 2.04
CA GLY A 276 -3.60 23.51 1.07
C GLY A 276 -3.26 24.95 1.48
N PRO A 277 -2.61 25.72 0.60
CA PRO A 277 -2.12 27.04 0.97
C PRO A 277 -3.27 27.87 1.53
N LEU A 278 -3.17 28.26 2.82
CA LEU A 278 -4.14 29.11 3.54
C LEU A 278 -4.13 30.56 3.02
N ARG A 279 -3.91 30.75 1.72
CA ARG A 279 -3.79 32.02 1.02
C ARG A 279 -5.03 32.34 0.18
N SER A 280 -5.91 31.36 -0.03
CA SER A 280 -7.21 31.57 -0.66
C SER A 280 -8.16 32.20 0.36
N TYR A 281 -8.39 33.50 0.20
CA TYR A 281 -9.42 34.20 0.96
C TYR A 281 -10.80 33.70 0.53
N PRO A 282 -11.74 33.47 1.48
CA PRO A 282 -13.10 33.11 1.12
C PRO A 282 -13.74 34.23 0.28
N PRO A 283 -14.54 33.89 -0.76
CA PRO A 283 -15.28 34.89 -1.52
C PRO A 283 -16.23 35.66 -0.60
N ARG A 284 -16.49 36.94 -0.92
CA ARG A 284 -17.34 37.84 -0.10
C ARG A 284 -18.76 37.28 0.18
N HIS A 285 -19.22 36.33 -0.63
CA HIS A 285 -20.53 35.67 -0.51
C HIS A 285 -20.44 34.21 -0.04
N LEU A 286 -19.50 33.88 0.85
CA LEU A 286 -19.30 32.54 1.42
C LEU A 286 -20.60 31.92 1.98
N ALA A 287 -21.54 32.75 2.45
CA ALA A 287 -22.84 32.29 2.93
C ALA A 287 -23.68 31.54 1.87
N PHE A 288 -23.41 31.80 0.58
CA PHE A 288 -24.18 31.34 -0.58
C PHE A 288 -23.36 30.49 -1.58
N SER A 289 -22.06 30.27 -1.34
CA SER A 289 -21.22 29.43 -2.22
C SER A 289 -21.55 27.94 -2.05
N GLN A 290 -21.77 27.24 -3.16
CA GLN A 290 -22.17 25.83 -3.17
C GLN A 290 -21.07 24.91 -2.62
N TYR A 291 -21.47 24.02 -1.70
CA TYR A 291 -20.65 23.17 -0.83
C TYR A 291 -19.86 22.01 -1.50
N HIS A 292 -19.64 22.04 -2.82
CA HIS A 292 -19.26 20.82 -3.56
C HIS A 292 -18.11 20.98 -4.56
N ASP A 293 -17.37 22.09 -4.54
CA ASP A 293 -16.15 22.20 -5.36
C ASP A 293 -14.98 21.48 -4.65
N SER A 294 -14.21 20.69 -5.41
CA SER A 294 -12.91 20.13 -5.00
C SER A 294 -11.96 21.18 -4.39
N ASN A 295 -12.06 22.44 -4.84
CA ASN A 295 -11.32 23.58 -4.29
C ASN A 295 -11.72 23.94 -2.85
N TRP A 296 -12.90 23.53 -2.40
CA TRP A 296 -13.36 23.82 -1.04
C TRP A 296 -12.45 23.15 0.00
N TYR A 297 -12.05 21.90 -0.24
CA TYR A 297 -11.15 21.16 0.65
C TYR A 297 -9.69 21.62 0.49
N GLY A 298 -9.17 21.60 -0.73
CA GLY A 298 -7.76 21.93 -1.00
C GLY A 298 -7.40 23.42 -0.80
N GLY A 299 -8.34 24.33 -1.03
CA GLY A 299 -8.14 25.78 -0.92
C GLY A 299 -8.47 26.37 0.45
N GLY A 300 -8.70 25.56 1.49
CA GLY A 300 -8.97 26.05 2.85
C GLY A 300 -10.38 26.58 3.10
N GLY A 301 -11.28 26.55 2.12
CA GLY A 301 -12.71 26.89 2.28
C GLY A 301 -13.42 26.01 3.34
N TYR A 302 -13.06 24.73 3.38
CA TYR A 302 -13.60 23.77 4.35
C TYR A 302 -13.30 24.16 5.80
N ALA A 303 -12.12 24.71 6.08
CA ALA A 303 -11.79 25.19 7.42
C ALA A 303 -12.77 26.28 7.89
N TRP A 304 -13.18 27.17 6.99
CA TRP A 304 -14.19 28.19 7.28
C TRP A 304 -15.58 27.59 7.50
N ASP A 305 -15.95 26.51 6.81
CA ASP A 305 -17.22 25.80 7.06
C ASP A 305 -17.24 25.12 8.42
N VAL A 306 -16.13 24.48 8.81
CA VAL A 306 -15.99 23.87 10.14
C VAL A 306 -16.15 24.93 11.22
N VAL A 307 -15.47 26.08 11.11
CA VAL A 307 -15.67 27.22 12.01
C VAL A 307 -17.12 27.73 11.93
N ARG A 308 -17.77 27.77 10.76
CA ARG A 308 -19.17 28.23 10.65
C ARG A 308 -20.19 27.25 11.26
N ARG A 309 -19.95 25.94 11.23
CA ARG A 309 -20.94 24.92 11.62
C ARG A 309 -20.70 24.35 13.01
N ASP A 310 -19.46 24.21 13.43
CA ASP A 310 -19.08 23.60 14.70
C ASP A 310 -18.89 24.68 15.78
N ALA A 311 -19.85 24.76 16.70
CA ALA A 311 -19.81 25.71 17.81
C ALA A 311 -18.63 25.46 18.76
N LYS A 312 -18.22 24.21 18.99
CA LYS A 312 -17.09 23.88 19.87
C LYS A 312 -15.78 24.33 19.27
N VAL A 313 -15.61 24.13 17.96
CA VAL A 313 -14.43 24.62 17.24
C VAL A 313 -14.39 26.14 17.29
N ARG A 314 -15.52 26.85 17.07
CA ARG A 314 -15.55 28.32 17.24
C ARG A 314 -15.17 28.78 18.62
N GLU A 315 -15.73 28.17 19.65
CA GLU A 315 -15.43 28.54 21.04
C GLU A 315 -13.94 28.38 21.32
N SER A 316 -13.33 27.28 20.85
CA SER A 316 -11.90 27.02 20.99
C SER A 316 -11.06 28.06 20.25
N VAL A 317 -11.43 28.41 19.01
CA VAL A 317 -10.75 29.45 18.21
C VAL A 317 -10.89 30.82 18.85
N ASN A 318 -12.09 31.19 19.31
CA ASN A 318 -12.34 32.47 19.98
C ASN A 318 -11.55 32.58 21.29
N ALA A 319 -11.49 31.50 22.08
CA ALA A 319 -10.70 31.45 23.30
C ALA A 319 -9.21 31.63 23.00
N TRP A 320 -8.69 30.98 21.95
CA TRP A 320 -7.29 31.15 21.52
C TRP A 320 -7.01 32.57 21.02
N LEU A 321 -7.88 33.16 20.21
CA LEU A 321 -7.73 34.55 19.71
C LEU A 321 -7.88 35.61 20.81
N SER A 322 -8.63 35.30 21.87
CA SER A 322 -8.84 36.20 23.02
C SER A 322 -7.83 35.97 24.15
N ALA A 323 -6.92 35.00 24.00
CA ALA A 323 -5.90 34.74 24.99
C ALA A 323 -4.91 35.92 25.02
N PRO A 324 -4.61 36.49 26.20
CA PRO A 324 -3.52 37.45 26.32
C PRO A 324 -2.19 36.76 25.99
N ASP A 325 -1.35 37.45 25.22
CA ASP A 325 0.00 37.00 24.80
C ASP A 325 0.88 36.54 25.98
#